data_AF-A0A8S8XE42-F1
#
_entry.id   AF-A0A8S8XE42-F1
#
_cell.length_a   1.000
_cell.length_b   1.000
_cell.length_c   1.000
_cell.angle_alpha   90.00
_cell.angle_beta   90.00
_cell.angle_gamma   90.00
#
_symmetry.space_group_name_H-M   'P 1'
#
loop_
_entity.id
_entity.type
_entity.pdbx_description
1 polymer ?
#
loop_
_entity_poly.entity_id
_entity_poly.type
_entity_poly.pdbx_seq_one_letter_code
_entity_poly.pdbx_strand_id
1 'polypeptide(L)' 'MTVSSVNYRGEIAFTQSAEFEIYKSVASNPLGSDDEDRAEFFGVVDKLLGDMPDDAILKFTQSDDFEIYRAVGAMYS' A
#
# COMPACT_ATOMS: atom_id res chain seq x y z
N MET A 1 -36.28 -12.99 -10.22
CA MET A 1 -36.20 -11.99 -9.13
C MET A 1 -34.73 -11.66 -8.95
N THR A 2 -34.29 -10.53 -9.49
CA THR A 2 -32.88 -10.10 -9.49
C THR A 2 -32.55 -9.59 -8.09
N VAL A 3 -31.78 -10.35 -7.33
CA VAL A 3 -31.12 -9.81 -6.13
C VAL A 3 -29.95 -8.96 -6.60
N SER A 4 -30.12 -7.67 -6.35
CA SER A 4 -29.28 -6.57 -6.77
C SER A 4 -27.85 -6.70 -6.26
N SER A 5 -26.94 -6.39 -7.18
CA SER A 5 -25.53 -6.07 -7.04
C SER A 5 -25.19 -5.34 -5.73
N VAL A 6 -24.36 -5.97 -4.90
CA VAL A 6 -23.25 -5.29 -4.23
C VAL A 6 -22.07 -6.23 -4.26
N ASN A 7 -21.25 -6.11 -5.32
CA ASN A 7 -19.90 -6.66 -5.30
C ASN A 7 -19.08 -5.79 -4.35
N TYR A 8 -18.99 -6.17 -3.07
CA TYR A 8 -17.89 -5.74 -2.21
C TYR A 8 -16.61 -6.48 -2.68
N ARG A 9 -16.08 -6.12 -3.85
CA ARG A 9 -14.90 -6.75 -4.45
C ARG A 9 -13.74 -5.77 -4.71
N GLY A 10 -13.64 -4.70 -3.91
CA GLY A 10 -12.51 -3.76 -3.97
C GLY A 10 -11.49 -3.96 -2.86
N GLU A 11 -11.94 -4.10 -1.61
CA GLU A 11 -11.06 -3.89 -0.46
C GLU A 11 -10.27 -5.13 -0.02
N ILE A 12 -10.77 -6.34 -0.28
CA ILE A 12 -10.12 -7.61 0.11
C ILE A 12 -9.04 -8.09 -0.86
N ALA A 13 -8.90 -7.46 -2.03
CA ALA A 13 -8.01 -7.94 -3.07
C ALA A 13 -6.53 -7.62 -2.79
N PHE A 14 -6.27 -6.44 -2.21
CA PHE A 14 -4.90 -5.99 -1.98
C PHE A 14 -4.23 -6.77 -0.85
N THR A 15 -4.84 -6.85 0.34
CA THR A 15 -4.25 -7.54 1.51
C THR A 15 -4.11 -9.06 1.34
N GLN A 16 -4.60 -9.61 0.22
CA GLN A 16 -4.52 -11.03 -0.13
C GLN A 16 -3.72 -11.29 -1.42
N SER A 17 -3.21 -10.25 -2.09
CA SER A 17 -2.41 -10.40 -3.30
C SER A 17 -0.93 -10.62 -2.97
N ALA A 18 -0.19 -11.18 -3.92
CA ALA A 18 1.26 -11.36 -3.80
C ALA A 18 2.00 -10.01 -3.60
N GLU A 19 1.43 -8.93 -4.14
CA GLU A 19 1.95 -7.57 -4.00
C GLU A 19 1.98 -7.11 -2.53
N PHE A 20 1.04 -7.56 -1.70
CA PHE A 20 1.01 -7.22 -0.28
C PHE A 20 2.09 -7.94 0.54
N GLU A 21 2.54 -9.12 0.11
CA GLU A 21 3.69 -9.80 0.73
C GLU A 21 4.98 -9.00 0.47
N ILE A 22 5.17 -8.50 -0.76
CA ILE A 22 6.27 -7.60 -1.12
C ILE A 22 6.17 -6.31 -0.30
N TYR A 23 4.96 -5.74 -0.18
CA TYR A 23 4.72 -4.57 0.65
C TYR A 23 5.23 -4.77 2.08
N LYS A 24 4.84 -5.86 2.76
CA LYS A 24 5.27 -6.16 4.13
C LYS A 24 6.77 -6.40 4.25
N SER A 25 7.37 -7.07 3.26
CA SER A 25 8.79 -7.39 3.24
C SER A 25 9.63 -6.12 3.16
N VAL A 26 9.33 -5.27 2.17
CA VAL A 26 10.00 -3.98 1.98
C VAL A 26 9.68 -3.02 3.12
N ALA A 27 8.45 -3.03 3.63
CA ALA A 27 8.09 -2.20 4.77
C ALA A 27 8.89 -2.55 6.03
N SER A 28 9.13 -3.84 6.26
CA SER A 28 9.88 -4.31 7.44
C SER A 28 11.38 -4.04 7.33
N ASN A 29 11.94 -4.06 6.12
CA ASN A 29 13.36 -3.83 5.91
C ASN A 29 13.64 -3.10 4.58
N PRO A 30 13.29 -1.81 4.48
CA PRO A 30 13.42 -1.09 3.22
C PRO A 30 14.88 -0.92 2.79
N LEU A 31 15.81 -0.92 3.74
CA LEU A 31 17.25 -0.81 3.49
C LEU A 31 17.90 -2.09 2.97
N GLY A 32 17.28 -3.25 3.21
CA GLY A 32 17.79 -4.54 2.75
C GLY A 32 17.03 -5.13 1.57
N SER A 33 16.05 -4.42 1.04
CA SER A 33 15.32 -4.78 -0.18
C SER A 33 16.00 -4.22 -1.42
N ASP A 34 15.92 -4.96 -2.52
CA ASP A 34 16.42 -4.52 -3.82
C ASP A 34 15.62 -3.33 -4.37
N ASP A 35 16.22 -2.62 -5.33
CA ASP A 35 15.60 -1.44 -5.96
C ASP A 35 14.27 -1.79 -6.67
N GLU A 36 14.17 -2.98 -7.26
CA GLU A 36 12.93 -3.46 -7.90
C GLU A 36 11.80 -3.66 -6.89
N ASP A 37 12.06 -4.32 -5.76
CA ASP A 37 11.06 -4.53 -4.71
C ASP A 37 10.60 -3.20 -4.10
N ARG A 38 11.52 -2.25 -3.93
CA ARG A 38 11.21 -0.89 -3.47
C ARG A 38 10.38 -0.11 -4.46
N ALA A 39 10.68 -0.21 -5.75
CA ALA A 39 9.88 0.43 -6.79
C ALA A 39 8.45 -0.15 -6.83
N GLU A 40 8.31 -1.47 -6.70
CA GLU A 40 7.02 -2.14 -6.63
C GLU A 40 6.24 -1.75 -5.37
N PHE A 41 6.89 -1.69 -4.20
CA PHE A 41 6.32 -1.15 -2.97
C PHE A 41 5.75 0.25 -3.17
N PHE A 42 6.50 1.15 -3.80
CA PHE A 42 6.04 2.51 -4.07
C PHE A 42 4.82 2.54 -4.98
N GLY A 43 4.84 1.79 -6.09
CA GLY A 43 3.71 1.72 -7.00
C GLY A 43 2.44 1.17 -6.33
N VAL A 44 2.62 0.19 -5.44
CA VAL A 44 1.55 -0.38 -4.62
C VAL A 44 0.97 0.66 -3.66
N VAL A 45 1.81 1.37 -2.90
CA VAL A 45 1.34 2.38 -1.93
C VAL A 45 0.71 3.57 -2.64
N ASP A 46 1.31 4.05 -3.73
CA ASP A 46 0.79 5.18 -4.52
C ASP A 46 -0.61 4.87 -5.08
N LYS A 47 -0.80 3.67 -5.63
CA LYS A 47 -2.10 3.20 -6.09
C LYS A 47 -3.11 3.10 -4.95
N LEU A 48 -2.71 2.58 -3.79
CA LEU A 48 -3.58 2.45 -2.63
C LEU A 48 -4.02 3.83 -2.11
N LEU A 49 -3.09 4.79 -2.03
CA LEU A 49 -3.38 6.17 -1.64
C LEU A 49 -4.25 6.89 -2.66
N GLY A 50 -4.05 6.64 -3.95
CA GLY A 50 -4.86 7.24 -5.03
C GLY A 50 -6.30 6.73 -5.08
N ASP A 51 -6.55 5.48 -4.64
CA ASP A 51 -7.89 4.89 -4.57
C ASP A 51 -8.59 5.15 -3.22
N MET A 52 -7.83 5.63 -2.22
CA MET A 52 -8.35 5.92 -0.87
C MET A 52 -9.06 7.29 -0.79
N PRO A 53 -10.15 7.40 0.00
CA PRO A 53 -10.74 8.69 0.33
C PRO A 53 -9.82 9.52 1.23
N ASP A 54 -9.92 10.85 1.19
CA ASP A 54 -9.07 11.78 1.95
C ASP A 54 -8.97 11.46 3.44
N ASP A 55 -10.07 10.99 4.05
CA ASP A 55 -10.13 10.62 5.47
C ASP A 55 -9.28 9.37 5.79
N ALA A 56 -9.19 8.44 4.84
CA ALA A 56 -8.34 7.25 4.96
C ALA A 56 -6.87 7.60 4.74
N ILE A 57 -6.57 8.49 3.79
CA ILE A 57 -5.22 9.05 3.61
C ILE A 57 -4.75 9.73 4.89
N LEU A 58 -5.61 10.54 5.53
CA LEU A 58 -5.28 11.20 6.79
C LEU A 58 -4.95 10.18 7.90
N LYS A 59 -5.72 9.11 8.02
CA LYS A 59 -5.45 8.02 8.96
C LYS A 59 -4.15 7.29 8.67
N PHE A 60 -3.85 7.04 7.40
CA PHE A 60 -2.57 6.47 6.97
C PHE A 60 -1.40 7.38 7.36
N THR A 61 -1.47 8.69 7.08
CA THR A 61 -0.40 9.64 7.46
C THR A 61 -0.17 9.74 8.97
N GLN A 62 -1.11 9.26 9.79
CA GLN A 62 -1.02 9.21 11.24
C GLN A 62 -0.64 7.81 11.77
N SER A 63 -0.55 6.79 10.91
CA SER A 63 -0.15 5.44 11.30
C SER A 63 1.36 5.24 11.22
N ASP A 64 1.85 4.22 11.92
CA ASP A 64 3.27 3.84 11.90
C ASP A 64 3.74 3.41 10.49
N ASP A 65 2.83 2.94 9.62
CA ASP A 65 3.13 2.61 8.21
C ASP A 65 3.62 3.81 7.41
N PHE A 66 3.16 5.02 7.75
CA PHE A 66 3.59 6.23 7.07
C PHE A 66 5.05 6.58 7.37
N GLU A 67 5.56 6.22 8.55
CA GLU A 67 6.98 6.41 8.88
C GLU A 67 7.87 5.58 7.94
N ILE A 68 7.46 4.36 7.66
CA ILE A 68 8.11 3.46 6.70
C ILE A 68 8.09 4.09 5.30
N TYR A 69 6.91 4.50 4.83
CA TYR A 69 6.77 5.15 3.52
C TYR A 69 7.68 6.37 3.38
N ARG A 70 7.73 7.24 4.39
CA ARG A 70 8.65 8.39 4.41
C ARG A 70 10.12 7.97 4.42
N ALA A 71 10.48 6.94 5.18
CA ALA A 71 11.86 6.46 5.25
C ALA A 71 12.34 5.94 3.89
N VAL A 72 11.52 5.15 3.18
CA VAL A 72 11.86 4.70 1.83
C VAL A 72 11.90 5.90 0.86
N GLY A 73 10.98 6.86 0.99
CA GLY A 73 10.88 8.01 0.08
C GLY A 73 12.06 8.97 0.20
N ALA A 74 12.56 9.16 1.42
CA ALA A 74 13.73 9.98 1.68
C ALA A 74 15.02 9.40 1.06
N MET A 75 15.08 8.09 0.77
CA MET A 75 16.23 7.45 0.13
C MET A 75 16.33 7.72 -1.38
N TYR A 76 15.25 8.21 -1.98
CA TYR A 76 15.14 8.45 -3.41
C TYR A 76 15.06 9.95 -3.77
N SER A 77 15.16 10.86 -2.78
CA SER A 77 15.15 12.32 -2.98
C SER A 77 16.48 12.91 -3.40
#